data_AF-A0A330L4K5-F1
#
_entry.id   AF-A0A330L4K5-F1
#
_cell.length_a   1.000
_cell.length_b   1.000
_cell.length_c   1.000
_cell.angle_alpha   90.00
_cell.angle_beta   90.00
_cell.angle_gamma   90.00
#
_symmetry.space_group_name_H-M   'P 1'
#
loop_
_entity.id
_entity.type
_entity.pdbx_description
1 polymer ?
#
loop_
_entity_poly.entity_id
_entity_poly.type
_entity_poly.pdbx_seq_one_letter_code
_entity_poly.pdbx_strand_id
1 'polypeptide(L)'
;MKSPTHVQPSFLDLKTLAAYSSCSVRWLRDRLVDRMYPLPHYRVGGKLLVKRDEFDRWMEAQRVTHPSDQLTEIVESVVAQICPPRRVA
;
A
#
# COMPACT_ATOMS: atom_id res chain seq x y z
N MET A 1 -8.37 -1.65 38.76
CA MET A 1 -7.01 -1.56 38.17
C MET A 1 -7.12 -0.96 36.78
N LYS A 2 -6.63 0.27 36.55
CA LYS A 2 -6.45 0.78 35.18
C LYS A 2 -5.15 0.17 34.64
N SER A 3 -5.26 -0.71 33.66
CA SER A 3 -4.11 -1.17 32.89
C SER A 3 -3.33 0.05 32.39
N PRO A 4 -2.00 0.05 32.39
CA PRO A 4 -1.24 1.16 31.82
C PRO A 4 -1.70 1.31 30.37
N THR A 5 -2.37 2.44 30.07
CA THR A 5 -2.76 2.80 28.73
C THR A 5 -1.46 2.86 27.93
N HIS A 6 -1.17 1.83 27.14
CA HIS A 6 0.02 1.79 26.31
C HIS A 6 -0.18 2.85 25.23
N VAL A 7 0.32 4.06 25.48
CA VAL A 7 0.31 5.14 24.52
C VAL A 7 1.31 4.76 23.44
N GLN A 8 0.83 4.10 22.41
CA GLN A 8 1.62 3.81 21.22
C GLN A 8 2.09 5.16 20.65
N PRO A 9 3.39 5.32 20.33
CA PRO A 9 3.88 6.55 19.73
C PRO A 9 3.10 6.82 18.44
N SER A 10 2.54 8.02 18.33
CA SER A 10 1.74 8.43 17.17
C SER A 10 2.60 8.59 15.92
N PHE A 11 3.89 8.88 16.07
CA PHE A 11 4.88 9.00 15.01
C PHE A 11 5.92 7.89 15.11
N LEU A 12 6.16 7.21 13.99
CA LEU A 12 7.06 6.08 13.87
C LEU A 12 8.17 6.44 12.90
N ASP A 13 9.42 6.10 13.24
CA ASP A 13 10.48 6.10 12.22
C ASP A 13 10.32 4.88 11.29
N LEU A 14 11.09 4.82 10.20
CA LEU A 14 10.96 3.70 9.25
C LEU A 14 11.28 2.33 9.87
N LYS A 15 12.12 2.25 10.91
CA LYS A 15 12.48 0.98 11.55
C LYS A 15 11.33 0.50 12.43
N THR A 16 10.75 1.38 13.24
CA THR A 16 9.57 1.08 14.04
C THR A 16 8.37 0.80 13.16
N LEU A 17 8.19 1.52 12.05
CA LEU A 17 7.11 1.27 11.11
C LEU A 17 7.25 -0.11 10.44
N ALA A 18 8.48 -0.51 10.08
CA ALA A 18 8.77 -1.84 9.56
C ALA A 18 8.37 -2.94 10.56
N ALA A 19 8.73 -2.77 11.83
CA ALA A 19 8.34 -3.70 12.89
C ALA A 19 6.82 -3.73 13.12
N TYR A 20 6.16 -2.56 13.07
CA TYR A 20 4.72 -2.44 13.23
C TYR A 20 3.93 -3.14 12.11
N SER A 21 4.35 -2.95 10.86
CA SER A 21 3.63 -3.41 9.67
C SER A 21 4.12 -4.75 9.11
N SER A 22 5.11 -5.38 9.76
CA SER A 22 5.84 -6.55 9.25
C SER A 22 6.44 -6.35 7.84
N CYS A 23 6.62 -5.10 7.40
CA CYS A 23 7.20 -4.76 6.11
C CYS A 23 8.71 -4.52 6.22
N SER A 24 9.44 -4.67 5.12
CA SER A 24 10.86 -4.31 5.12
C SER A 24 11.06 -2.79 5.04
N VAL A 25 12.11 -2.28 5.70
CA VAL A 25 12.50 -0.87 5.61
C VAL A 25 12.79 -0.46 4.16
N ARG A 26 13.36 -1.37 3.36
CA ARG A 26 13.61 -1.14 1.93
C ARG A 26 12.30 -0.91 1.17
N TRP A 27 11.31 -1.78 1.36
CA TRP A 27 10.00 -1.65 0.72
C TRP A 27 9.32 -0.33 1.12
N LEU A 28 9.36 0.04 2.40
CA LEU A 28 8.83 1.32 2.86
C LEU A 28 9.54 2.51 2.21
N ARG A 29 10.87 2.44 2.00
CA ARG A 29 11.60 3.49 1.27
C ARG A 29 11.17 3.60 -0.18
N ASP A 30 10.94 2.47 -0.84
CA ASP A 30 10.47 2.46 -2.24
C ASP A 30 9.08 3.10 -2.35
N ARG A 31 8.21 2.91 -1.35
CA ARG A 31 6.89 3.58 -1.28
C ARG A 31 6.97 5.08 -1.02
N LEU A 32 8.05 5.61 -0.44
CA LEU A 32 8.21 7.07 -0.26
C LEU A 32 8.40 7.84 -1.58
N VAL A 33 8.89 7.15 -2.62
CA VAL A 33 9.18 7.73 -3.94
C VAL A 33 8.18 7.27 -5.01
N ASP A 34 7.14 6.54 -4.62
CA ASP A 34 6.08 6.10 -5.52
C ASP A 34 5.31 7.32 -6.06
N ARG A 35 5.08 7.36 -7.38
CA ARG A 35 4.45 8.52 -8.03
C ARG A 35 2.93 8.53 -7.93
N MET A 36 2.32 7.36 -7.74
CA MET A 36 0.87 7.20 -7.76
C MET A 36 0.29 7.30 -6.37
N TYR A 37 0.92 6.65 -5.40
CA TYR A 37 0.41 6.61 -4.03
C TYR A 37 1.55 6.57 -3.00
N PRO A 38 2.29 7.69 -2.84
CA PRO A 38 3.44 7.75 -1.94
C PRO A 38 3.03 7.55 -0.49
N LEU A 39 3.91 6.92 0.29
CA LEU A 39 3.75 6.77 1.73
C LEU A 39 3.76 8.16 2.43
N PRO A 40 2.73 8.51 3.22
CA PRO A 40 2.68 9.76 3.97
C PRO A 40 3.83 9.84 4.97
N HIS A 41 4.60 10.92 4.92
CA HIS A 41 5.74 11.09 5.81
C HIS A 41 6.03 12.55 6.12
N TYR A 42 6.68 12.76 7.27
CA TYR A 42 7.16 14.02 7.77
C TYR A 42 8.69 14.01 7.77
N ARG A 43 9.29 15.13 7.37
CA ARG A 43 10.74 15.35 7.50
C ARG A 43 10.98 16.41 8.57
N VAL A 44 11.56 16.01 9.69
CA VAL A 44 11.89 16.90 10.81
C VAL A 44 13.38 16.80 11.09
N GLY A 45 14.14 17.86 10.74
CA GLY A 45 15.59 17.91 10.98
C GLY A 45 16.38 16.73 10.39
N GLY A 46 15.99 16.24 9.21
CA GLY A 46 16.63 15.10 8.54
C GLY A 46 16.11 13.72 8.99
N LYS A 47 15.25 13.65 10.00
CA LYS A 47 14.54 12.41 10.38
C LYS A 47 13.26 12.26 9.57
N LEU A 48 13.00 11.02 9.15
CA LEU A 48 11.75 10.65 8.48
C LEU A 48 10.83 9.97 9.47
N LEU A 49 9.64 10.53 9.64
CA LEU A 49 8.61 10.03 10.54
C LEU A 49 7.31 9.80 9.78
N VAL A 50 6.56 8.81 10.19
CA VAL A 50 5.25 8.47 9.64
C VAL A 50 4.25 8.44 10.77
N LYS A 51 3.12 9.13 10.62
CA LYS A 51 2.06 9.06 11.62
C LYS A 51 1.32 7.73 11.45
N ARG A 52 1.15 6.99 12.55
CA ARG A 52 0.50 5.67 12.52
C ARG A 52 -0.90 5.72 11.90
N ASP A 53 -1.75 6.65 12.33
CA ASP A 53 -3.11 6.77 11.79
C ASP A 53 -3.14 7.06 10.28
N GLU A 54 -2.14 7.81 9.77
CA GLU A 54 -2.05 8.09 8.33
C GLU A 54 -1.56 6.88 7.57
N PHE A 55 -0.60 6.13 8.13
CA PHE A 55 -0.18 4.86 7.58
C PHE A 55 -1.33 3.86 7.51
N ASP A 56 -2.11 3.71 8.59
CA ASP A 56 -3.22 2.78 8.64
C ASP A 56 -4.30 3.14 7.60
N ARG A 57 -4.63 4.44 7.44
CA ARG A 57 -5.53 4.89 6.36
C ARG A 57 -4.96 4.68 4.96
N TRP A 58 -3.65 4.91 4.81
CA TRP A 58 -2.96 4.68 3.56
C TRP A 58 -3.01 3.19 3.18
N MET A 59 -2.81 2.29 4.14
CA MET A 59 -2.95 0.84 3.95
C MET A 59 -4.39 0.44 3.59
N GLU A 60 -5.39 1.01 4.26
CA GLU A 60 -6.80 0.74 3.96
C GLU A 60 -7.15 1.11 2.51
N ALA A 61 -6.58 2.21 1.99
CA ALA A 61 -6.76 2.59 0.58
C ALA A 61 -6.09 1.61 -0.40
N GLN A 62 -5.18 0.75 0.07
CA GLN A 62 -4.55 -0.31 -0.73
C GLN A 62 -5.28 -1.66 -0.57
N ARG A 63 -6.40 -1.70 0.17
CA ARG A 63 -7.20 -2.91 0.37
C ARG A 63 -7.78 -3.39 -0.95
N VAL A 64 -7.23 -4.50 -1.43
CA VAL A 64 -7.77 -5.23 -2.58
C VAL A 64 -9.11 -5.84 -2.18
N THR A 65 -10.21 -5.22 -2.62
CA THR A 65 -11.57 -5.65 -2.29
C THR A 65 -12.10 -6.70 -3.27
N HIS A 66 -11.57 -6.71 -4.49
CA HIS A 66 -11.75 -7.81 -5.43
C HIS A 66 -10.35 -8.22 -5.90
N PRO A 67 -10.00 -9.53 -5.85
CA PRO A 67 -8.83 -10.00 -6.57
C PRO A 67 -8.96 -9.58 -8.03
N SER A 68 -7.84 -9.29 -8.69
CA SER A 68 -7.74 -8.76 -10.05
C SER A 68 -8.47 -9.55 -11.14
N ASP A 69 -9.14 -10.64 -10.79
CA ASP A 69 -9.96 -11.47 -11.66
C ASP A 69 -10.99 -10.63 -12.42
N GLN A 70 -11.68 -9.69 -11.75
CA GLN A 70 -12.74 -8.92 -12.42
C GLN A 70 -12.22 -7.97 -13.51
N LEU A 71 -11.06 -7.33 -13.30
CA LEU A 71 -10.46 -6.47 -14.34
C LEU A 71 -9.90 -7.31 -15.48
N THR A 72 -9.29 -8.45 -15.16
CA THR A 72 -8.74 -9.39 -16.14
C THR A 72 -9.86 -9.94 -17.03
N GLU A 73 -10.98 -10.36 -16.45
CA GLU A 73 -12.17 -10.84 -17.17
C GLU A 73 -12.75 -9.76 -18.10
N ILE A 74 -12.82 -8.50 -17.66
CA ILE A 74 -13.31 -7.40 -18.51
C ILE A 74 -12.37 -7.18 -19.69
N VAL A 75 -11.05 -7.18 -19.46
CA VAL A 75 -10.05 -7.02 -20.54
C VAL A 75 -10.13 -8.18 -21.52
N GLU A 76 -10.18 -9.41 -21.03
CA GLU A 76 -10.30 -10.62 -21.85
C GLU A 76 -11.58 -10.59 -22.70
N SER A 77 -12.71 -10.18 -22.12
CA SER A 77 -13.99 -10.04 -22.83
C SER A 77 -13.91 -9.04 -23.99
N VAL A 78 -13.31 -7.86 -23.76
CA VAL A 78 -13.18 -6.83 -24.81
C VAL A 78 -12.20 -7.28 -25.90
N VAL A 79 -11.07 -7.89 -25.53
CA VAL A 79 -10.09 -8.41 -26.49
C VAL A 79 -10.71 -9.50 -27.37
N ALA A 80 -11.52 -10.40 -26.79
CA ALA A 80 -12.24 -11.43 -27.53
C ALA A 80 -13.28 -10.86 -28.51
N GLN A 81 -13.91 -9.72 -28.19
CA GLN A 81 -14.85 -9.05 -29.09
C GLN A 81 -14.16 -8.34 -30.27
N ILE A 82 -12.93 -7.86 -30.08
CA ILE A 82 -12.19 -7.13 -31.11
C ILE A 82 -11.42 -8.09 -32.03
N CYS A 83 -11.00 -9.26 -31.53
CA CYS A 83 -10.18 -10.22 -32.28
C CYS A 83 -10.98 -11.50 -32.60
N PRO A 84 -11.63 -11.63 -33.77
CA PRO A 84 -12.25 -12.89 -34.17
C PRO A 84 -11.17 -13.98 -34.36
N PRO A 85 -11.48 -15.26 -34.07
CA PRO A 85 -10.50 -16.34 -34.18
C PRO A 85 -9.99 -16.44 -35.61
N ARG A 86 -8.66 -16.37 -35.77
CA ARG A 86 -8.00 -16.59 -37.05
C ARG A 86 -8.31 -18.03 -37.49
N ARG A 87 -9.17 -18.19 -38.51
CA ARG A 87 -9.39 -19.49 -39.14
C ARG A 87 -8.05 -19.99 -39.67
N VAL A 88 -7.49 -20.98 -38.99
CA VAL A 88 -6.45 -21.84 -39.54
C VAL A 88 -7.16 -22.78 -40.52
N ALA A 89 -6.81 -22.64 -41.80
CA ALA A 89 -7.28 -23.46 -42.91
C ALA A 89 -6.57 -24.81 -42.92
#